data_AF-A0A2M6V085-F1
#
_entry.id   AF-A0A2M6V085-F1
#
_cell.length_a   1.000
_cell.length_b   1.000
_cell.length_c   1.000
_cell.angle_alpha   90.00
_cell.angle_beta   90.00
_cell.angle_gamma   90.00
#
_symmetry.space_group_name_H-M   'P 1'
#
loop_
_entity.id
_entity.type
_entity.pdbx_description
1 polymer ?
#
loop_
_entity_poly.entity_id
_entity_poly.type
_entity_poly.pdbx_seq_one_letter_code
_entity_poly.pdbx_strand_id
1 'polypeptide(L)'
;MRHFSHFALAFQGAFMPVISVTLLPGYAPEVQHRLVQRLAVTARSVIAAADAGTTVFIQEVSTYQRDGKVFTGGGAARPVASEVVMAFLNALGERNLDLAATHLSANFAMTFPDKVQMHTLQELVAWSRPRYQSITKTVEHLDESWRGDGAVVYASGCLSGVFHNGHSFEGIRFIDRFEVVDGKIERQDVWNDLGVLLAKIAAGN
;
A
#
# COMPACT_ATOMS: atom_id res chain seq x y z
N MET A 1 36.53 5.92 33.97
CA MET A 1 36.00 7.16 33.35
C MET A 1 36.84 7.48 32.12
N ARG A 2 36.32 7.21 30.91
CA ARG A 2 36.88 7.75 29.67
C ARG A 2 35.78 8.56 29.01
N HIS A 3 36.02 9.87 28.92
CA HIS A 3 35.18 10.83 28.23
C HIS A 3 35.11 10.50 26.74
N PHE A 4 33.90 10.37 26.22
CA PHE A 4 33.64 10.54 24.79
C PHE A 4 33.33 12.02 24.56
N SER A 5 34.30 12.75 24.06
CA SER A 5 34.12 14.09 23.51
C SER A 5 34.48 14.08 22.03
N HIS A 6 33.62 14.76 21.25
CA HIS A 6 33.80 15.24 19.88
C HIS A 6 33.36 14.33 18.73
N PHE A 7 32.04 14.35 18.49
CA PHE A 7 31.49 14.55 17.15
C PHE A 7 30.46 15.67 17.22
N ALA A 8 30.94 16.91 17.21
CA ALA A 8 30.11 18.09 17.03
C ALA A 8 30.65 18.85 15.81
N LEU A 9 30.39 18.31 14.61
CA LEU A 9 30.44 19.14 13.41
C LEU A 9 29.20 20.04 13.45
N ALA A 10 29.44 21.34 13.47
CA ALA A 10 28.43 22.37 13.56
C ALA A 10 27.48 22.35 12.34
N PHE A 11 26.32 21.72 12.49
CA PHE A 11 25.13 22.04 11.71
C PHE A 11 24.25 22.97 12.56
N GLN A 12 24.59 24.26 12.57
CA GLN A 12 23.74 25.28 13.19
C GLN A 12 22.37 25.30 12.49
N GLY A 13 21.32 24.86 13.21
CA GLY A 13 19.92 25.04 12.82
C GLY A 13 19.12 23.78 12.47
N ALA A 14 19.72 22.59 12.43
CA ALA A 14 18.97 21.36 12.14
C ALA A 14 18.48 20.71 13.44
N PHE A 15 17.16 20.64 13.64
CA PHE A 15 16.58 19.80 14.69
C PHE A 15 16.95 18.33 14.41
N MET A 16 17.62 17.68 15.35
CA MET A 16 18.11 16.30 15.23
C MET A 16 17.32 15.37 16.17
N PRO A 17 16.12 14.90 15.77
CA PRO A 17 15.33 14.05 16.63
C PRO A 17 16.02 12.70 16.85
N VAL A 18 16.03 12.26 18.11
CA VAL A 18 16.45 10.91 18.50
C VAL A 18 15.23 10.17 19.02
N ILE A 19 14.88 9.07 18.36
CA ILE A 19 13.75 8.21 18.74
C ILE A 19 14.31 6.86 19.18
N SER A 20 14.09 6.50 20.45
CA SER A 20 14.36 5.16 20.97
C SER A 20 13.09 4.35 20.96
N VAL A 21 13.15 3.13 20.42
CA VAL A 21 12.04 2.17 20.41
C VAL A 21 12.43 0.98 21.27
N THR A 22 11.57 0.58 22.20
CA THR A 22 11.76 -0.65 22.98
C THR A 22 10.79 -1.72 22.51
N LEU A 23 11.30 -2.88 22.07
CA LEU A 23 10.50 -4.00 21.57
C LEU A 23 10.78 -5.28 22.37
N LEU A 24 9.79 -6.16 22.46
CA LEU A 24 10.04 -7.57 22.79
C LEU A 24 10.73 -8.26 21.60
N PRO A 25 11.50 -9.35 21.83
CA PRO A 25 12.15 -10.08 20.76
C PRO A 25 11.13 -10.78 19.85
N GLY A 26 11.63 -11.26 18.70
CA GLY A 26 10.85 -12.09 17.76
C GLY A 26 10.47 -11.40 16.46
N TYR A 27 10.84 -10.13 16.27
CA TYR A 27 10.67 -9.44 14.99
C TYR A 27 11.84 -9.71 14.05
N ALA A 28 11.56 -10.18 12.84
CA ALA A 28 12.55 -10.33 11.79
C ALA A 28 13.23 -8.98 11.45
N PRO A 29 14.50 -8.96 11.02
CA PRO A 29 15.24 -7.73 10.74
C PRO A 29 14.52 -6.77 9.78
N GLU A 30 13.83 -7.28 8.78
CA GLU A 30 13.11 -6.51 7.77
C GLU A 30 11.94 -5.73 8.40
N VAL A 31 11.29 -6.31 9.41
CA VAL A 31 10.22 -5.66 10.18
C VAL A 31 10.80 -4.52 11.03
N GLN A 32 11.95 -4.76 11.66
CA GLN A 32 12.67 -3.76 12.45
C GLN A 32 13.12 -2.58 11.58
N HIS A 33 13.72 -2.86 10.42
CA HIS A 33 14.11 -1.84 9.44
C HIS A 33 12.93 -1.01 8.98
N ARG A 34 11.81 -1.65 8.62
CA ARG A 34 10.59 -0.96 8.18
C ARG A 34 10.02 -0.07 9.28
N LEU A 35 10.01 -0.53 10.53
CA LEU A 35 9.56 0.28 11.67
C LEU A 35 10.43 1.53 11.85
N VAL A 36 11.75 1.36 11.87
CA VAL A 36 12.73 2.44 11.99
C VAL A 36 12.55 3.47 10.87
N GLN A 37 12.42 3.03 9.62
CA GLN A 37 12.19 3.89 8.47
C GLN A 37 10.88 4.68 8.58
N ARG A 38 9.78 4.03 8.97
CA ARG A 38 8.48 4.68 9.14
C ARG A 38 8.49 5.74 10.24
N LEU A 39 9.16 5.45 11.36
CA LEU A 39 9.33 6.41 12.45
C LEU A 39 10.19 7.61 12.03
N ALA A 40 11.26 7.38 11.26
CA ALA A 40 12.08 8.47 10.73
C ALA A 40 11.28 9.38 9.78
N VAL A 41 10.49 8.80 8.87
CA VAL A 41 9.59 9.56 7.98
C VAL A 41 8.54 10.33 8.80
N THR A 42 7.96 9.71 9.81
CA THR A 42 6.98 10.34 10.71
C THR A 42 7.60 11.51 11.47
N ALA A 43 8.83 11.37 11.96
CA ALA A 43 9.53 12.45 12.62
C ALA A 43 9.67 13.67 11.70
N ARG A 44 10.05 13.45 10.43
CA ARG A 44 10.23 14.51 9.44
C ARG A 44 8.93 15.10 8.90
N SER A 45 7.81 14.37 8.97
CA SER A 45 6.51 14.93 8.59
C SER A 45 5.96 15.93 9.60
N VAL A 46 6.50 15.94 10.83
CA VAL A 46 6.06 16.81 11.93
C VAL A 46 7.14 17.82 12.34
N ILE A 47 8.40 17.41 12.31
CA ILE A 47 9.55 18.23 12.69
C ILE A 47 10.31 18.57 11.41
N ALA A 48 10.65 19.85 11.22
CA ALA A 48 11.55 20.30 10.15
C ALA A 48 13.00 19.84 10.42
N ALA A 49 13.21 18.52 10.36
CA ALA A 49 14.47 17.84 10.57
C ALA A 49 14.98 17.28 9.23
N ALA A 50 16.27 17.44 8.98
CA ALA A 50 16.92 16.79 7.84
C ALA A 50 16.98 15.27 8.05
N ASP A 51 16.99 14.50 6.96
CA ASP A 51 17.19 13.04 7.00
C ASP A 51 18.49 12.68 7.72
N ALA A 52 19.57 13.40 7.40
CA ALA A 52 20.88 13.27 8.05
C ALA A 52 20.89 13.55 9.57
N GLY A 53 19.85 14.17 10.12
CA GLY A 53 19.72 14.50 11.54
C GLY A 53 18.76 13.58 12.33
N THR A 54 18.03 12.70 11.66
CA THR A 54 17.00 11.86 12.30
C THR A 54 17.60 10.51 12.70
N THR A 55 17.74 10.26 13.99
CA THR A 55 18.22 8.98 14.52
C THR A 55 17.07 8.17 15.10
N VAL A 56 16.86 6.96 14.62
CA VAL A 56 15.89 6.02 15.17
C VAL A 56 16.58 4.67 15.38
N PHE A 57 16.41 4.06 16.56
CA PHE A 57 16.99 2.77 16.87
C PHE A 57 16.06 1.92 17.75
N ILE A 58 16.29 0.61 17.73
CA ILE A 58 15.53 -0.37 18.50
C ILE A 58 16.41 -0.95 19.61
N GLN A 59 15.81 -1.10 20.79
CA GLN A 59 16.33 -1.84 21.93
C GLN A 59 15.39 -3.03 22.19
N GLU A 60 15.93 -4.24 22.20
CA GLU A 60 15.16 -5.42 22.56
C GLU A 60 15.21 -5.67 24.07
N VAL A 61 14.06 -5.97 24.66
CA VAL A 61 13.92 -6.37 26.07
C VAL A 61 13.38 -7.78 26.16
N SER A 62 13.97 -8.61 27.01
CA SER A 62 13.64 -10.04 27.09
C SER A 62 12.20 -10.30 27.55
N THR A 63 11.65 -9.44 28.42
CA THR A 63 10.29 -9.57 28.94
C THR A 63 9.69 -8.21 29.30
N TYR A 64 8.36 -8.13 29.29
CA TYR A 64 7.60 -6.98 29.75
C TYR A 64 6.30 -7.44 30.42
N GLN A 65 5.90 -6.80 31.53
CA GLN A 65 4.65 -7.11 32.21
C GLN A 65 3.59 -6.03 31.92
N ARG A 66 2.39 -6.47 31.52
CA ARG A 66 1.19 -5.62 31.40
C ARG A 66 -0.02 -6.38 31.91
N ASP A 67 -0.86 -5.72 32.70
CA ASP A 67 -2.10 -6.30 33.27
C ASP A 67 -1.86 -7.64 34.01
N GLY A 68 -0.76 -7.72 34.78
CA GLY A 68 -0.39 -8.91 35.55
C GLY A 68 0.12 -10.09 34.71
N LYS A 69 0.27 -9.92 33.38
CA LYS A 69 0.79 -10.94 32.47
C LYS A 69 2.19 -10.58 32.00
N VAL A 70 3.09 -11.54 32.03
CA VAL A 70 4.44 -11.42 31.47
C VAL A 70 4.40 -11.84 30.01
N PHE A 71 4.92 -10.98 29.14
CA PHE A 71 5.08 -11.21 27.71
C PHE A 71 6.57 -11.37 27.41
N THR A 72 6.89 -12.34 26.56
CA THR A 72 8.26 -12.68 26.14
C THR A 72 8.48 -12.51 24.64
N GLY A 73 7.45 -12.11 23.89
CA GLY A 73 7.50 -11.92 22.45
C GLY A 73 6.49 -10.88 21.98
N GLY A 74 6.81 -10.22 20.86
CA GLY A 74 5.94 -9.24 20.23
C GLY A 74 4.73 -9.89 19.52
N GLY A 75 3.75 -9.05 19.15
CA GLY A 75 2.66 -9.46 18.26
C GLY A 75 3.15 -9.70 16.82
N ALA A 76 2.34 -10.36 15.99
CA ALA A 76 2.69 -10.66 14.61
C ALA A 76 2.97 -9.38 13.79
N ALA A 77 3.94 -9.46 12.89
CA ALA A 77 4.21 -8.39 11.94
C ALA A 77 3.06 -8.30 10.92
N ARG A 78 2.60 -7.08 10.63
CA ARG A 78 1.65 -6.84 9.53
C ARG A 78 2.38 -6.94 8.18
N PRO A 79 1.75 -7.48 7.13
CA PRO A 79 2.28 -7.38 5.78
C PRO A 79 2.30 -5.91 5.32
N VAL A 80 3.08 -5.61 4.28
CA VAL A 80 3.04 -4.29 3.63
C VAL A 80 1.78 -4.24 2.77
N ALA A 81 0.92 -3.24 2.98
CA ALA A 81 -0.38 -3.20 2.32
C ALA A 81 -0.23 -2.98 0.80
N SER A 82 0.73 -2.15 0.39
CA SER A 82 1.03 -1.94 -1.03
C SER A 82 1.52 -3.21 -1.74
N GLU A 83 2.28 -4.08 -1.05
CA GLU A 83 2.71 -5.37 -1.59
C GLU A 83 1.51 -6.33 -1.77
N VAL A 84 0.57 -6.34 -0.82
CA VAL A 84 -0.68 -7.12 -0.94
C VAL A 84 -1.49 -6.66 -2.15
N VAL A 85 -1.64 -5.35 -2.34
CA VAL A 85 -2.37 -4.76 -3.48
C VAL A 85 -1.67 -5.09 -4.79
N MET A 86 -0.34 -4.97 -4.86
CA MET A 86 0.41 -5.27 -6.08
C MET A 86 0.32 -6.76 -6.44
N ALA A 87 0.42 -7.65 -5.45
CA ALA A 87 0.26 -9.09 -5.66
C ALA A 87 -1.15 -9.43 -6.19
N PHE A 88 -2.19 -8.82 -5.63
CA PHE A 88 -3.56 -8.95 -6.12
C PHE A 88 -3.72 -8.47 -7.58
N LEU A 89 -3.21 -7.28 -7.90
CA LEU A 89 -3.28 -6.72 -9.26
C LEU A 89 -2.52 -7.56 -10.28
N ASN A 90 -1.36 -8.08 -9.92
CA ASN A 90 -0.58 -8.98 -10.77
C ASN A 90 -1.33 -10.29 -11.04
N ALA A 91 -1.90 -10.92 -10.00
CA ALA A 91 -2.69 -12.13 -10.14
C ALA A 91 -3.91 -11.92 -11.05
N LEU A 92 -4.58 -10.76 -10.96
CA LEU A 92 -5.65 -10.38 -11.90
C LEU A 92 -5.14 -10.20 -13.34
N GLY A 93 -4.00 -9.54 -13.53
CA GLY A 93 -3.38 -9.36 -14.84
C GLY A 93 -3.01 -10.69 -15.52
N GLU A 94 -2.57 -11.67 -14.73
CA GLU A 94 -2.26 -13.04 -15.15
C GLU A 94 -3.51 -13.92 -15.29
N ARG A 95 -4.70 -13.40 -14.97
CA ARG A 95 -5.98 -14.13 -14.93
C ARG A 95 -5.99 -15.30 -13.95
N ASN A 96 -5.15 -15.27 -12.93
CA ASN A 96 -5.09 -16.24 -11.84
C ASN A 96 -6.06 -15.84 -10.71
N LEU A 97 -7.35 -16.14 -10.90
CA LEU A 97 -8.40 -15.73 -9.97
C LEU A 97 -8.28 -16.41 -8.60
N ASP A 98 -7.79 -17.65 -8.55
CA ASP A 98 -7.61 -18.38 -7.30
C ASP A 98 -6.54 -17.70 -6.43
N LEU A 99 -5.40 -17.32 -7.03
CA LEU A 99 -4.37 -16.55 -6.34
C LEU A 99 -4.88 -15.17 -5.92
N ALA A 100 -5.54 -14.44 -6.83
CA ALA A 100 -6.11 -13.13 -6.52
C ALA A 100 -7.10 -13.19 -5.33
N ALA A 101 -7.94 -14.22 -5.28
CA ALA A 101 -8.89 -14.43 -4.20
C ALA A 101 -8.20 -14.64 -2.84
N THR A 102 -6.97 -15.17 -2.80
CA THR A 102 -6.22 -15.29 -1.53
C THR A 102 -5.86 -13.96 -0.89
N HIS A 103 -5.94 -12.84 -1.62
CA HIS A 103 -5.66 -11.51 -1.07
C HIS A 103 -6.93 -10.80 -0.55
N LEU A 104 -8.12 -11.34 -0.82
CA LEU A 104 -9.39 -10.71 -0.48
C LEU A 104 -9.87 -11.08 0.93
N SER A 105 -10.56 -10.14 1.58
CA SER A 105 -11.27 -10.42 2.83
C SER A 105 -12.60 -11.13 2.54
N ALA A 106 -13.21 -11.72 3.57
CA ALA A 106 -14.54 -12.34 3.45
C ALA A 106 -15.65 -11.32 3.15
N ASN A 107 -15.44 -10.04 3.47
CA ASN A 107 -16.40 -8.94 3.27
C ASN A 107 -16.06 -8.08 2.06
N PHE A 108 -15.24 -8.60 1.14
CA PHE A 108 -14.72 -7.83 0.02
C PHE A 108 -15.83 -7.21 -0.83
N ALA A 109 -15.65 -5.94 -1.18
CA ALA A 109 -16.50 -5.23 -2.11
C ALA A 109 -15.64 -4.38 -3.06
N MET A 110 -16.07 -4.29 -4.32
CA MET A 110 -15.49 -3.37 -5.30
C MET A 110 -16.54 -2.46 -5.91
N THR A 111 -16.16 -1.21 -6.14
CA THR A 111 -16.98 -0.23 -6.85
C THR A 111 -16.21 0.27 -8.07
N PHE A 112 -16.77 0.03 -9.25
CA PHE A 112 -16.23 0.48 -10.53
C PHE A 112 -16.92 1.77 -11.00
N PRO A 113 -16.40 2.44 -12.06
CA PRO A 113 -17.05 3.62 -12.62
C PRO A 113 -18.53 3.40 -12.91
N ASP A 114 -19.33 4.46 -12.80
CA ASP A 114 -20.80 4.42 -12.84
C ASP A 114 -21.46 3.67 -11.67
N LYS A 115 -20.78 3.64 -10.51
CA LYS A 115 -21.28 3.05 -9.26
C LYS A 115 -21.60 1.55 -9.38
N VAL A 116 -20.96 0.84 -10.30
CA VAL A 116 -21.15 -0.61 -10.43
C VAL A 116 -20.51 -1.29 -9.23
N GLN A 117 -21.32 -1.95 -8.41
CA GLN A 117 -20.87 -2.68 -7.24
C GLN A 117 -20.80 -4.17 -7.51
N MET A 118 -19.72 -4.80 -7.06
CA MET A 118 -19.48 -6.24 -7.18
C MET A 118 -18.81 -6.74 -5.90
N HIS A 119 -19.00 -8.01 -5.57
CA HIS A 119 -18.47 -8.66 -4.36
C HIS A 119 -17.60 -9.88 -4.68
N THR A 120 -17.55 -10.31 -5.95
CA THR A 120 -16.77 -11.48 -6.35
C THR A 120 -15.90 -11.20 -7.58
N LEU A 121 -14.82 -11.96 -7.73
CA LEU A 121 -13.97 -11.88 -8.93
C LEU A 121 -14.69 -12.42 -10.18
N GLN A 122 -15.65 -13.33 -10.00
CA GLN A 122 -16.49 -13.85 -11.08
C GLN A 122 -17.41 -12.76 -11.64
N GLU A 123 -18.00 -11.93 -10.77
CA GLU A 123 -18.77 -10.75 -11.18
C GLU A 123 -17.90 -9.77 -11.96
N LEU A 124 -16.68 -9.50 -11.49
CA LEU A 124 -15.72 -8.65 -12.19
C LEU A 124 -15.41 -9.17 -13.61
N VAL A 125 -15.18 -10.48 -13.76
CA VAL A 125 -14.93 -11.10 -15.06
C VAL A 125 -16.16 -11.00 -15.96
N ALA A 126 -17.36 -11.29 -15.44
CA ALA A 126 -18.60 -11.18 -16.19
C ALA A 126 -18.87 -9.74 -16.67
N TRP A 127 -18.60 -8.76 -15.81
CA TRP A 127 -18.77 -7.34 -16.10
C TRP A 127 -17.75 -6.81 -17.13
N SER A 128 -16.49 -7.25 -17.04
CA SER A 128 -15.42 -6.81 -17.94
C SER A 128 -15.46 -7.45 -19.32
N ARG A 129 -15.85 -8.73 -19.39
CA ARG A 129 -15.84 -9.54 -20.62
C ARG A 129 -16.52 -8.90 -21.84
N PRO A 130 -17.68 -8.24 -21.76
CA PRO A 130 -18.28 -7.61 -22.95
C PRO A 130 -17.62 -6.28 -23.35
N ARG A 131 -16.84 -5.66 -22.47
CA ARG A 131 -16.34 -4.28 -22.65
C ARG A 131 -15.07 -4.21 -23.51
N TYR A 132 -14.15 -5.13 -23.31
CA TYR A 132 -12.87 -5.16 -24.04
C TYR A 132 -12.40 -6.60 -24.26
N GLN A 133 -11.71 -6.82 -25.38
CA GLN A 133 -11.05 -8.09 -25.69
C GLN A 133 -9.85 -8.30 -24.74
N SER A 134 -9.10 -7.22 -24.50
CA SER A 134 -7.98 -7.20 -23.56
C SER A 134 -7.89 -5.84 -22.88
N ILE A 135 -7.41 -5.85 -21.63
CA ILE A 135 -7.01 -4.68 -20.89
C ILE A 135 -5.76 -5.03 -20.08
N THR A 136 -4.83 -4.10 -20.02
CA THR A 136 -3.61 -4.18 -19.24
C THR A 136 -3.54 -2.96 -18.36
N LYS A 137 -3.12 -3.16 -17.11
CA LYS A 137 -2.89 -2.10 -16.13
C LYS A 137 -1.39 -2.00 -15.86
N THR A 138 -0.80 -0.85 -16.17
CA THR A 138 0.57 -0.52 -15.80
C THR A 138 0.53 0.36 -14.57
N VAL A 139 0.91 -0.20 -13.42
CA VAL A 139 1.01 0.53 -12.15
C VAL A 139 2.32 1.31 -12.14
N GLU A 140 2.24 2.62 -11.95
CA GLU A 140 3.40 3.53 -11.90
C GLU A 140 3.70 3.97 -10.47
N HIS A 141 2.65 4.16 -9.66
CA HIS A 141 2.77 4.63 -8.27
C HIS A 141 1.87 3.82 -7.33
N LEU A 142 2.38 3.60 -6.11
CA LEU A 142 1.67 3.03 -4.98
C LEU A 142 1.90 3.91 -3.75
N ASP A 143 0.84 4.53 -3.25
CA ASP A 143 0.88 5.37 -2.05
C ASP A 143 0.12 4.68 -0.90
N GLU A 144 0.81 4.42 0.20
CA GLU A 144 0.23 3.79 1.40
C GLU A 144 -0.03 4.83 2.50
N SER A 145 -1.27 4.86 3.00
CA SER A 145 -1.71 5.75 4.09
C SER A 145 -2.39 4.93 5.19
N TRP A 146 -1.77 4.86 6.37
CA TRP A 146 -2.35 4.15 7.52
C TRP A 146 -3.54 4.91 8.11
N ARG A 147 -4.62 4.18 8.41
CA ARG A 147 -5.84 4.71 9.07
C ARG A 147 -6.39 3.66 10.04
N GLY A 148 -6.46 4.00 11.32
CA GLY A 148 -6.96 3.09 12.35
C GLY A 148 -6.13 1.81 12.41
N ASP A 149 -6.79 0.67 12.21
CA ASP A 149 -6.23 -0.67 12.22
C ASP A 149 -5.79 -1.19 10.83
N GLY A 150 -6.05 -0.42 9.77
CA GLY A 150 -5.72 -0.78 8.40
C GLY A 150 -4.91 0.28 7.64
N ALA A 151 -4.73 0.03 6.35
CA ALA A 151 -4.10 0.94 5.41
C ALA A 151 -4.98 1.18 4.20
N VAL A 152 -5.00 2.43 3.73
CA VAL A 152 -5.53 2.80 2.42
C VAL A 152 -4.35 2.84 1.45
N VAL A 153 -4.45 2.10 0.35
CA VAL A 153 -3.44 2.09 -0.71
C VAL A 153 -4.06 2.72 -1.96
N TYR A 154 -3.39 3.71 -2.54
CA TYR A 154 -3.71 4.22 -3.86
C TYR A 154 -2.76 3.63 -4.88
N ALA A 155 -3.29 3.01 -5.93
CA ALA A 155 -2.53 2.56 -7.08
C ALA A 155 -2.90 3.42 -8.28
N SER A 156 -1.91 4.00 -8.96
CA SER A 156 -2.17 4.81 -10.16
C SER A 156 -1.19 4.50 -11.28
N GLY A 157 -1.60 4.83 -12.51
CA GLY A 157 -0.80 4.67 -13.71
C GLY A 157 -1.70 4.70 -14.94
N CYS A 158 -1.39 3.86 -15.93
CA CYS A 158 -2.07 3.84 -17.23
C CYS A 158 -2.72 2.49 -17.56
N LEU A 159 -3.80 2.55 -18.34
CA LEU A 159 -4.45 1.40 -18.97
C LEU A 159 -4.19 1.41 -20.47
N SER A 160 -4.02 0.23 -21.03
CA SER A 160 -3.98 -0.03 -22.47
C SER A 160 -4.80 -1.29 -22.80
N GLY A 161 -5.22 -1.45 -24.04
CA GLY A 161 -6.04 -2.60 -24.41
C GLY A 161 -6.66 -2.51 -25.79
N VAL A 162 -7.55 -3.45 -26.07
CA VAL A 162 -8.25 -3.59 -27.36
C VAL A 162 -9.74 -3.84 -27.10
N PHE A 163 -10.60 -3.07 -27.76
CA PHE A 163 -12.05 -3.27 -27.75
C PHE A 163 -12.47 -4.41 -28.68
N HIS A 164 -13.69 -4.96 -28.51
CA HIS A 164 -14.19 -6.04 -29.36
C HIS A 164 -14.36 -5.68 -30.84
N ASN A 165 -14.43 -4.38 -31.16
CA ASN A 165 -14.46 -3.88 -32.54
C ASN A 165 -13.04 -3.73 -33.16
N GLY A 166 -11.98 -4.12 -32.43
CA GLY A 166 -10.59 -4.05 -32.88
C GLY A 166 -9.89 -2.70 -32.62
N HIS A 167 -10.58 -1.69 -32.10
CA HIS A 167 -9.94 -0.42 -31.76
C HIS A 167 -9.05 -0.59 -30.52
N SER A 168 -7.80 -0.16 -30.62
CA SER A 168 -6.85 -0.14 -29.50
C SER A 168 -6.94 1.18 -28.72
N PHE A 169 -6.59 1.13 -27.44
CA PHE A 169 -6.43 2.30 -26.59
C PHE A 169 -5.18 2.18 -25.70
N GLU A 170 -4.61 3.32 -25.32
CA GLU A 170 -3.41 3.41 -24.49
C GLU A 170 -3.40 4.76 -23.74
N GLY A 171 -2.62 4.84 -22.66
CA GLY A 171 -2.41 6.08 -21.90
C GLY A 171 -3.64 6.53 -21.12
N ILE A 172 -4.60 5.63 -20.88
CA ILE A 172 -5.80 5.96 -20.11
C ILE A 172 -5.43 5.95 -18.64
N ARG A 173 -5.43 7.12 -18.01
CA ARG A 173 -5.11 7.25 -16.59
C ARG A 173 -6.11 6.48 -15.74
N PHE A 174 -5.62 5.85 -14.69
CA PHE A 174 -6.45 5.29 -13.63
C PHE A 174 -5.89 5.66 -12.25
N ILE A 175 -6.78 5.64 -11.27
CA ILE A 175 -6.44 5.53 -9.87
C ILE A 175 -7.42 4.53 -9.24
N ASP A 176 -6.88 3.58 -8.51
CA ASP A 176 -7.63 2.64 -7.68
C ASP A 176 -7.32 2.94 -6.22
N ARG A 177 -8.32 2.85 -5.37
CA ARG A 177 -8.18 2.95 -3.91
C ARG A 177 -8.52 1.60 -3.29
N PHE A 178 -7.64 1.10 -2.45
CA PHE A 178 -7.83 -0.14 -1.71
C PHE A 178 -7.86 0.13 -0.21
N GLU A 179 -8.75 -0.55 0.50
CA GLU A 179 -8.70 -0.66 1.96
C GLU A 179 -8.18 -2.04 2.33
N VAL A 180 -7.07 -2.07 3.06
CA VAL A 180 -6.39 -3.30 3.50
C VAL A 180 -6.46 -3.38 5.02
N VAL A 181 -7.12 -4.42 5.52
CA VAL A 181 -7.29 -4.71 6.95
C VAL A 181 -6.74 -6.12 7.20
N ASP A 182 -5.89 -6.26 8.22
CA ASP A 182 -5.25 -7.55 8.58
C ASP A 182 -4.62 -8.31 7.40
N GLY A 183 -4.05 -7.55 6.45
CA GLY A 183 -3.38 -8.11 5.27
C GLY A 183 -4.32 -8.61 4.18
N LYS A 184 -5.61 -8.25 4.25
CA LYS A 184 -6.63 -8.59 3.26
C LYS A 184 -7.27 -7.34 2.69
N ILE A 185 -7.57 -7.36 1.40
CA ILE A 185 -8.30 -6.29 0.72
C ILE A 185 -9.78 -6.44 1.06
N GLU A 186 -10.33 -5.46 1.76
CA GLU A 186 -11.75 -5.40 2.10
C GLU A 186 -12.54 -4.54 1.11
N ARG A 187 -11.89 -3.53 0.52
CA ARG A 187 -12.54 -2.64 -0.44
C ARG A 187 -11.62 -2.26 -1.59
N GLN A 188 -12.19 -2.17 -2.79
CA GLN A 188 -11.58 -1.56 -3.96
C GLN A 188 -12.53 -0.52 -4.58
N ASP A 189 -12.09 0.70 -4.77
CA ASP A 189 -12.81 1.71 -5.57
C ASP A 189 -11.97 2.06 -6.80
N VAL A 190 -12.55 2.06 -8.00
CA VAL A 190 -11.83 2.23 -9.28
C VAL A 190 -12.30 3.49 -10.00
N TRP A 191 -11.35 4.33 -10.39
CA TRP A 191 -11.55 5.48 -11.26
C TRP A 191 -10.60 5.42 -12.47
N ASN A 192 -11.12 5.74 -13.65
CA ASN A 192 -10.31 5.85 -14.86
C ASN A 192 -11.00 6.72 -15.92
N ASP A 193 -10.21 7.17 -16.89
CA ASP A 193 -10.66 8.05 -17.97
C ASP A 193 -11.29 7.27 -19.16
N LEU A 194 -11.55 5.96 -19.04
CA LEU A 194 -12.04 5.14 -20.16
C LEU A 194 -13.42 5.59 -20.64
N GLY A 195 -14.28 6.08 -19.74
CA GLY A 195 -15.57 6.66 -20.10
C GLY A 195 -15.44 7.88 -21.02
N VAL A 196 -14.41 8.70 -20.84
CA VAL A 196 -14.14 9.87 -21.70
C VAL A 196 -13.75 9.41 -23.11
N LEU A 197 -12.91 8.38 -23.22
CA LEU A 197 -12.54 7.81 -24.51
C LEU A 197 -13.76 7.24 -25.23
N LEU A 198 -14.58 6.44 -24.54
CA LEU A 198 -15.78 5.84 -25.11
C LEU A 198 -16.77 6.89 -25.63
N ALA A 199 -16.94 8.00 -24.91
CA ALA A 199 -17.78 9.11 -25.35
C ALA A 199 -17.25 9.78 -26.63
N LYS A 200 -15.93 9.94 -26.78
CA LYS A 200 -15.32 10.48 -28.01
C LYS A 200 -15.53 9.55 -29.20
N ILE A 201 -15.30 8.25 -29.02
CA ILE A 201 -15.53 7.24 -30.06
C ILE A 201 -17.00 7.26 -30.50
N ALA A 202 -17.95 7.33 -29.55
CA ALA A 202 -19.37 7.41 -29.85
C ALA A 202 -19.76 8.70 -30.60
N ALA A 203 -19.03 9.79 -30.39
CA ALA A 203 -19.21 11.05 -31.09
C ALA A 203 -18.48 11.13 -32.45
N GLY A 204 -17.70 10.10 -32.83
CA GLY A 204 -16.93 10.07 -34.08
C GLY A 204 -15.65 10.92 -34.04
N ASN A 205 -15.15 11.25 -32.85
CA ASN A 205 -13.93 12.04 -32.62
C ASN A 205 -12.72 11.17 -32.27
#